data_AF-A0A4R6FJT9-F1
#
_entry.id   AF-A0A4R6FJT9-F1
#
_cell.length_a   1.000
_cell.length_b   1.000
_cell.length_c   1.000
_cell.angle_alpha   90.00
_cell.angle_beta   90.00
_cell.angle_gamma   90.00
#
_symmetry.space_group_name_H-M   'P 1'
#
loop_
_entity.id
_entity.type
_entity.pdbx_description
1 polymer ?
#
loop_
_entity_poly.entity_id
_entity_poly.type
_entity_poly.pdbx_seq_one_letter_code
_entity_poly.pdbx_strand_id
1 'polypeptide(L)' 'MDINKLANMIGIIAIIAVVKYILDLISQNTDTNVISNEGLEILEDPDKKIELRKAVDEYHQTGDWSKTELNSII' A
#
# COMPACT_ATOMS: atom_id res chain seq x y z
N MET A 1 26.29 31.23 29.58
CA MET A 1 24.95 30.66 29.30
C MET A 1 24.70 29.58 30.34
N ASP A 2 23.60 29.66 31.09
CA ASP A 2 23.31 28.69 32.15
C ASP A 2 23.16 27.28 31.61
N ILE A 3 23.77 26.29 32.28
CA ILE A 3 23.62 24.86 31.97
C ILE A 3 22.14 24.45 31.92
N ASN A 4 21.30 25.03 32.78
CA ASN A 4 19.86 24.78 32.80
C ASN A 4 19.15 25.29 31.53
N LYS A 5 19.59 26.42 30.95
CA LYS A 5 19.05 26.94 29.69
C LYS A 5 19.47 26.05 28.51
N LEU A 6 20.69 25.52 28.56
CA LEU A 6 21.21 24.54 27.59
C LEU A 6 20.41 23.23 27.62
N ALA A 7 20.17 22.68 28.81
CA ALA A 7 19.39 21.46 28.99
C ALA A 7 17.94 21.62 28.50
N ASN A 8 17.30 22.75 28.82
CA ASN A 8 15.94 23.03 28.35
C ASN A 8 15.87 23.14 26.82
N MET A 9 16.85 23.76 26.18
CA MET A 9 16.91 23.88 24.72
C MET A 9 17.06 22.51 24.04
N ILE A 10 17.93 21.65 24.57
CA ILE A 10 18.12 20.29 24.06
C ILE A 10 16.83 19.47 24.23
N GLY A 11 16.14 19.60 25.37
CA GLY A 11 14.86 18.93 25.61
C GLY A 11 13.79 19.33 24.59
N ILE A 12 13.68 20.62 24.26
CA ILE A 12 12.74 21.11 23.25
C ILE A 12 13.06 20.54 21.87
N ILE A 13 14.34 20.52 21.48
CA ILE A 13 14.78 19.95 20.19
C ILE A 13 14.44 18.46 20.10
N ALA A 14 14.65 17.71 21.19
CA ALA A 14 14.32 16.29 21.24
C ALA A 14 12.82 16.05 21.07
N ILE A 15 11.96 16.86 21.71
CA ILE A 15 10.51 16.76 21.56
C ILE A 15 10.10 17.05 20.10
N ILE A 16 10.65 18.09 19.48
CA ILE A 16 10.35 18.43 18.08
C ILE A 16 10.78 17.29 17.15
N ALA A 17 11.95 16.69 17.39
CA ALA A 17 12.44 15.58 16.59
C ALA A 17 11.53 14.35 16.70
N VAL A 18 11.05 14.02 17.91
CA VAL A 18 10.10 12.91 18.14
C VAL A 18 8.78 13.18 17.44
N VAL A 19 8.22 14.39 17.57
CA VAL A 19 6.97 14.75 16.90
C VAL A 19 7.11 14.66 15.38
N LYS A 20 8.22 15.16 14.81
CA LYS A 20 8.49 15.06 13.38
C LYS A 20 8.59 13.61 12.92
N TYR A 21 9.32 12.76 13.64
CA TYR A 21 9.45 11.35 13.33
C TYR A 21 8.11 10.62 13.30
N ILE A 22 7.23 10.91 14.28
CA ILE A 22 5.88 10.33 14.32
C ILE A 22 5.03 10.81 13.14
N LEU A 23 5.08 12.11 12.80
CA LEU A 23 4.36 12.64 11.66
C LEU A 23 4.86 12.04 10.33
N ASP A 24 6.17 11.90 10.16
CA ASP A 24 6.78 11.28 8.98
C ASP A 24 6.42 9.79 8.88
N LEU A 25 6.26 9.10 10.02
CA LEU A 25 5.80 7.70 10.06
C LEU A 25 4.33 7.57 9.65
N ILE A 26 3.46 8.49 10.08
CA ILE A 26 2.03 8.48 9.75
C ILE A 26 1.79 8.99 8.32
N SER A 27 2.61 9.95 7.86
CA SER A 27 2.53 10.54 6.53
C SER A 27 3.21 9.70 5.45
N GLN A 28 3.89 8.62 5.80
CA GLN A 28 4.16 7.57 4.83
C GLN A 28 2.81 7.04 4.40
N ASN A 29 2.37 7.48 3.21
CA ASN A 29 1.24 6.91 2.49
C ASN A 29 1.49 5.41 2.43
N THR A 30 0.93 4.68 3.39
CA THR A 30 0.67 3.27 3.19
C THR A 30 -0.31 3.27 2.04
N ASP A 31 0.09 2.69 0.90
CA ASP A 31 -0.84 2.42 -0.19
C ASP A 31 -1.94 1.52 0.40
N THR A 32 -3.00 2.15 0.92
CA THR A 32 -4.19 1.47 1.45
C THR A 32 -4.96 0.80 0.33
N ASN A 33 -4.65 1.16 -0.93
CA ASN A 33 -5.15 0.53 -2.13
C ASN A 33 -4.34 -0.74 -2.40
N VAL A 34 -4.68 -1.80 -1.64
CA VAL A 34 -4.22 -3.18 -1.88
C VAL A 34 -4.62 -3.66 -3.30
N ILE A 35 -5.62 -3.02 -3.90
CA ILE A 35 -6.13 -3.25 -5.26
C ILE A 35 -6.04 -1.93 -6.02
N SER A 36 -5.48 -1.95 -7.23
CA SER A 36 -5.47 -0.77 -8.12
C SER A 36 -6.90 -0.39 -8.51
N ASN A 37 -7.12 0.87 -8.92
CA ASN A 37 -8.45 1.29 -9.39
C ASN A 37 -8.95 0.43 -10.57
N GLU A 38 -8.05 0.05 -11.46
CA GLU A 38 -8.32 -0.88 -12.57
C GLU A 38 -8.73 -2.27 -12.06
N GLY A 39 -8.05 -2.78 -11.03
CA GLY A 39 -8.45 -4.02 -10.37
C GLY A 39 -9.81 -3.92 -9.68
N LEU A 40 -10.17 -2.75 -9.16
CA LEU A 40 -11.50 -2.50 -8.59
C LEU A 40 -12.59 -2.51 -9.69
N GLU A 41 -12.33 -1.84 -10.82
CA GLU A 41 -13.24 -1.82 -11.97
C GLU A 41 -13.52 -3.24 -12.51
N ILE A 42 -12.49 -4.08 -12.61
CA ILE A 42 -12.64 -5.50 -13.02
C ILE A 42 -13.50 -6.29 -12.03
N LEU A 43 -13.41 -5.99 -10.72
CA LEU A 43 -14.18 -6.68 -9.68
C LEU A 43 -15.64 -6.21 -9.58
N GLU A 44 -15.93 -5.00 -10.05
CA GLU A 44 -17.27 -4.41 -10.12
C GLU A 44 -18.04 -4.88 -11.38
N ASP A 45 -17.35 -5.16 -12.48
CA ASP A 45 -17.94 -5.72 -13.70
C ASP A 45 -18.22 -7.24 -13.54
N PRO A 46 -19.49 -7.68 -13.60
CA PRO A 46 -19.84 -9.10 -13.42
C PRO A 46 -19.21 -10.04 -14.45
N ASP A 47 -19.08 -9.60 -15.70
CA ASP A 47 -18.57 -10.45 -16.79
C ASP A 47 -17.05 -10.60 -16.66
N LYS A 48 -16.33 -9.48 -16.46
CA LYS A 48 -14.88 -9.51 -16.21
C LYS A 48 -14.52 -10.28 -14.94
N LYS A 49 -15.35 -10.21 -13.91
CA LYS A 49 -15.17 -10.98 -12.66
C LYS A 49 -15.26 -12.49 -12.88
N ILE A 50 -16.15 -12.95 -13.77
CA ILE A 50 -16.27 -14.36 -14.13
C ILE A 50 -15.03 -14.81 -14.90
N GLU A 51 -14.55 -13.99 -15.85
CA GLU A 51 -13.34 -14.28 -16.61
C GLU A 51 -12.10 -14.32 -15.71
N LEU A 52 -11.96 -13.34 -14.80
CA LEU A 52 -10.88 -13.30 -13.82
C LEU A 52 -10.88 -14.56 -12.94
N ARG A 53 -12.06 -15.02 -12.49
CA ARG A 53 -12.17 -16.26 -11.72
C ARG A 53 -11.71 -17.47 -12.54
N LYS A 54 -12.11 -17.58 -13.81
CA LYS A 54 -11.68 -18.68 -14.68
C LYS A 54 -10.16 -18.70 -14.86
N ALA A 55 -9.55 -17.54 -15.12
CA ALA A 55 -8.10 -17.43 -15.27
C ALA A 55 -7.36 -17.87 -13.99
N VAL A 56 -7.86 -17.47 -12.81
CA VAL A 56 -7.31 -17.92 -11.51
C VAL A 56 -7.47 -19.42 -11.31
N ASP A 57 -8.63 -19.99 -11.67
CA ASP A 57 -8.87 -21.43 -11.56
C ASP A 57 -7.97 -22.24 -12.52
N GLU A 58 -7.75 -21.75 -13.74
CA GLU A 58 -6.81 -22.34 -14.70
C GLU A 58 -5.38 -22.31 -14.19
N TYR A 59 -4.96 -21.21 -13.57
CA TYR A 59 -3.66 -21.15 -12.91
C TYR A 59 -3.54 -22.15 -11.77
N HIS A 60 -4.56 -22.29 -10.92
CA HIS A 60 -4.53 -23.28 -9.83
C HIS A 60 -4.43 -24.72 -10.34
N GLN A 61 -4.91 -25.00 -11.54
CA GLN A 61 -4.81 -26.33 -12.16
C GLN A 61 -3.47 -26.55 -12.88
N THR A 62 -2.95 -25.51 -13.55
CA THR A 62 -1.79 -25.64 -14.45
C THR A 62 -0.48 -25.17 -13.83
N GLY A 63 -0.54 -24.34 -12.81
CA GLY A 63 0.61 -23.63 -12.21
C GLY A 63 1.25 -22.59 -13.11
N ASP A 64 0.60 -22.21 -14.22
CA ASP A 64 1.23 -21.40 -15.28
C ASP A 64 0.30 -20.31 -15.81
N TRP A 65 0.62 -19.06 -15.48
CA TRP A 65 -0.15 -17.88 -15.93
C TRP A 65 -0.10 -17.66 -17.44
N SER A 66 0.93 -18.14 -18.14
CA SER A 66 1.02 -17.98 -19.60
C SER A 66 -0.04 -18.76 -20.37
N LYS A 67 -0.67 -19.73 -19.68
CA LYS A 67 -1.79 -20.52 -20.19
C LYS A 67 -3.15 -19.94 -19.83
N THR A 68 -3.19 -18.81 -19.14
CA THR A 68 -4.41 -18.10 -18.77
C THR A 68 -4.63 -16.93 -19.70
N GLU A 69 -5.88 -16.64 -20.07
CA GLU A 69 -6.23 -15.48 -20.90
C GLU A 69 -6.32 -14.19 -20.06
N LEU A 70 -5.29 -13.86 -19.27
CA LEU A 70 -5.31 -12.65 -18.43
C LEU A 70 -5.31 -11.35 -19.24
N ASN A 71 -4.64 -11.33 -20.40
CA ASN A 71 -4.48 -10.13 -21.22
C ASN A 71 -5.78 -9.66 -21.91
N SER A 72 -6.84 -10.46 -21.92
CA SER A 72 -8.16 -10.05 -22.43
C SER A 72 -9.05 -9.45 -21.33
N ILE A 73 -8.69 -9.62 -20.06
CA ILE A 73 -9.47 -9.23 -18.88
C ILE A 73 -9.02 -7.88 -18.32
N ILE A 74 -7.70 -7.64 -18.37
CA ILE A 74 -7.00 -6.45 -17.86
C ILE A 74 -6.89 -5.43 -18.98
#